data_AF-A0A2H4ZBD4-F1
#
_entry.id   AF-A0A2H4ZBD4-F1
#
_cell.length_a   1.000
_cell.length_b   1.000
_cell.length_c   1.000
_cell.angle_alpha   90.00
_cell.angle_beta   90.00
_cell.angle_gamma   90.00
#
_symmetry.space_group_name_H-M   'P 1'
#
loop_
_entity.id
_entity.type
_entity.pdbx_description
1 polymer ?
#
loop_
_entity_poly.entity_id
_entity_poly.type
_entity_poly.pdbx_seq_one_letter_code
_entity_poly.pdbx_strand_id
1 'polypeptide(L)'
;MAKEIVVGHVRDIGLGRRTYHYLLSGLVMDDRWESEVAEYGAMNITGFRIVDNTKKHVRHFLEGWRNLDPLTSLGAGKDSISAQAALMYDAVFVLVEAFNKLLRKKPDVFRNSFRRAPYNSTTKALDCNVSGGWVTPWEHGDKISRFLRKVELEGLTGEVRFSEEGRRQNYTLHVVEMTVNSAMVKVAEWSDESGFTSVSAKYTRPKSTLHIERNKTYIVTTIVEEPYIMLR
;
A
#
# COMPACT_ATOMS: atom_id res chain seq x y z
N MET A 1 4.43 4.08 14.10
CA MET A 1 5.34 3.01 14.58
C MET A 1 6.60 2.83 13.74
N ALA A 2 6.58 2.23 12.53
CA ALA A 2 7.82 2.01 11.75
C ALA A 2 8.58 3.31 11.39
N LYS A 3 7.84 4.32 10.92
CA LYS A 3 8.35 5.68 10.67
C LYS A 3 9.03 6.27 11.91
N GLU A 4 8.38 6.19 13.07
CA GLU A 4 8.89 6.76 14.33
C GLU A 4 10.16 6.05 14.81
N ILE A 5 10.25 4.73 14.66
CA ILE A 5 11.46 3.96 15.00
C ILE A 5 12.63 4.39 14.12
N VAL A 6 12.40 4.51 12.81
CA VAL A 6 13.42 4.98 11.87
C VAL A 6 13.87 6.40 12.24
N VAL A 7 12.94 7.32 12.49
CA VAL A 7 13.24 8.70 12.93
C VAL A 7 14.06 8.72 14.20
N GLY A 8 13.66 7.92 15.20
CA GLY A 8 14.39 7.82 16.47
C GLY A 8 15.84 7.39 16.24
N HIS A 9 16.06 6.42 15.37
CA HIS A 9 17.40 5.95 15.02
C HIS A 9 18.22 7.03 14.30
N VAL A 10 17.62 7.81 13.39
CA VAL A 10 18.38 8.87 12.66
C VAL A 10 18.83 10.01 13.56
N ARG A 11 18.03 10.28 14.60
CA ARG A 11 18.29 11.34 15.58
C ARG A 11 19.34 10.95 16.61
N ASP A 12 19.61 9.66 16.78
CA ASP A 12 20.68 9.18 17.65
C ASP A 12 22.06 9.53 17.07
N ILE A 13 22.87 10.24 17.86
CA ILE A 13 24.21 10.70 17.49
C ILE A 13 25.20 9.53 17.42
N GLY A 14 24.93 8.43 18.14
CA GLY A 14 25.78 7.23 18.16
C GLY A 14 25.62 6.32 16.95
N LEU A 15 24.55 6.49 16.17
CA LEU A 15 24.23 5.63 15.04
C LEU A 15 24.63 6.33 13.74
N GLY A 16 25.69 5.84 13.10
CA GLY A 16 26.21 6.37 11.85
C GLY A 16 25.19 6.28 10.73
N ARG A 17 24.60 7.42 10.35
CA ARG A 17 23.51 7.53 9.36
C ARG A 17 23.77 6.78 8.04
N ARG A 18 25.03 6.72 7.58
CA ARG A 18 25.44 6.08 6.31
C ARG A 18 25.71 4.57 6.39
N THR A 19 25.61 3.95 7.57
CA THR A 19 25.98 2.54 7.76
C THR A 19 24.80 1.57 7.78
N TYR A 20 23.57 2.09 7.80
CA TYR A 20 22.37 1.28 7.95
C TYR A 20 21.47 1.34 6.71
N HIS A 21 20.88 0.19 6.39
CA HIS A 21 19.85 0.03 5.37
C HIS A 21 18.62 -0.59 6.02
N TYR A 22 17.48 0.07 5.89
CA TYR A 22 16.19 -0.39 6.40
C TYR A 22 15.37 -1.04 5.30
N LEU A 23 14.82 -2.20 5.61
CA LEU A 23 13.77 -2.83 4.82
C LEU A 23 12.45 -2.74 5.59
N LEU A 24 11.47 -2.06 5.01
CA LEU A 24 10.12 -1.98 5.54
C LEU A 24 9.28 -3.06 4.87
N SER A 25 9.00 -4.14 5.61
CA SER A 25 8.30 -5.33 5.10
C SER A 25 6.79 -5.14 4.89
N GLY A 26 6.19 -4.06 5.41
CA GLY A 26 4.77 -3.74 5.21
C GLY A 26 4.50 -2.85 4.00
N LEU A 27 3.23 -2.72 3.63
CA LEU A 27 2.73 -1.79 2.61
C LEU A 27 2.63 -0.36 3.16
N VAL A 28 3.77 0.20 3.57
CA VAL A 28 3.88 1.51 4.24
C VAL A 28 4.47 2.59 3.34
N MET A 29 4.86 2.24 2.12
CA MET A 29 5.48 3.18 1.17
C MET A 29 4.45 3.87 0.26
N ASP A 30 3.17 3.49 0.36
CA ASP A 30 2.04 4.21 -0.27
C ASP A 30 1.71 5.52 0.47
N ASP A 31 1.99 5.57 1.78
CA ASP A 31 1.81 6.78 2.59
C ASP A 31 2.88 7.83 2.28
N ARG A 32 2.50 9.11 2.39
CA ARG A 32 3.48 10.20 2.28
C ARG A 32 4.41 10.22 3.49
N TRP A 33 5.70 10.03 3.23
CA TRP A 33 6.76 10.32 4.19
C TRP A 33 7.05 11.82 4.14
N GLU A 34 6.88 12.52 5.26
CA GLU A 34 7.11 13.96 5.34
C GLU A 34 8.59 14.28 5.06
N SER A 35 8.82 15.18 4.11
CA SER A 35 10.13 15.66 3.71
C SER A 35 10.83 16.53 4.78
N GLU A 36 10.13 16.89 5.86
CA GLU A 36 10.64 17.76 6.92
C GLU A 36 11.73 17.10 7.77
N VAL A 37 11.84 15.78 7.69
CA VAL A 37 12.93 15.02 8.31
C VAL A 37 14.04 14.88 7.27
N ALA A 38 14.86 15.94 7.12
CA ALA A 38 16.04 15.94 6.24
C ALA A 38 16.99 14.75 6.51
N GLU A 39 16.91 14.22 7.73
CA GLU A 39 17.50 13.00 8.26
C GLU A 39 17.19 11.74 7.43
N TYR A 40 15.99 11.61 6.84
CA TYR A 40 15.65 10.48 5.96
C TYR A 40 16.56 10.38 4.74
N GLY A 41 17.09 11.52 4.27
CA GLY A 41 17.99 11.51 3.15
C GLY A 41 19.38 10.96 3.46
N ALA A 42 19.69 10.72 4.73
CA ALA A 42 20.98 10.19 5.14
C ALA A 42 21.03 8.66 5.19
N MET A 43 19.89 7.97 4.95
CA MET A 43 19.74 6.52 5.14
C MET A 43 19.08 5.86 3.92
N ASN A 44 19.51 4.63 3.62
CA ASN A 44 18.88 3.84 2.58
C ASN A 44 17.65 3.14 3.16
N ILE A 45 16.47 3.42 2.60
CA ILE A 45 15.22 2.75 2.98
C ILE A 45 14.61 2.12 1.75
N THR A 46 14.37 0.82 1.81
CA THR A 46 13.62 0.06 0.81
C THR A 46 12.33 -0.44 1.42
N GLY A 47 11.26 -0.45 0.64
CA GLY A 47 9.98 -1.00 1.09
C GLY A 47 9.05 -1.30 -0.07
N PHE A 48 7.80 -1.61 0.27
CA PHE A 48 6.80 -2.06 -0.69
C PHE A 48 5.65 -1.07 -0.77
N ARG A 49 5.16 -0.84 -2.00
CA ARG A 49 3.91 -0.14 -2.27
C ARG A 49 3.01 -1.00 -3.15
N ILE A 50 1.71 -0.88 -2.99
CA ILE A 50 0.73 -1.63 -3.79
C ILE A 50 -0.03 -0.75 -4.78
N VAL A 51 -0.10 0.56 -4.55
CA VAL A 51 -0.81 1.49 -5.43
C VAL A 51 0.10 1.92 -6.57
N ASP A 52 -0.36 1.71 -7.80
CA ASP A 52 0.35 2.12 -9.00
C ASP A 52 -0.17 3.46 -9.55
N ASN A 53 0.47 4.54 -9.14
CA ASN A 53 0.16 5.90 -9.59
C ASN A 53 0.46 6.15 -11.09
N THR A 54 1.04 5.18 -11.81
CA THR A 54 1.23 5.32 -13.27
C THR A 54 -0.07 5.03 -14.03
N LYS A 55 -0.94 4.17 -13.48
CA LYS A 55 -2.21 3.80 -14.09
C LYS A 55 -3.19 4.97 -14.17
N LYS A 56 -3.89 5.09 -15.30
CA LYS A 56 -4.77 6.23 -15.59
C LYS A 56 -5.94 6.33 -14.61
N HIS A 57 -6.60 5.22 -14.30
CA HIS A 57 -7.75 5.21 -13.38
C HIS A 57 -7.34 5.56 -11.95
N VAL A 58 -6.17 5.10 -11.51
CA VAL A 58 -5.61 5.43 -10.20
C VAL A 58 -5.31 6.93 -10.12
N ARG A 59 -4.70 7.53 -11.15
CA ARG A 59 -4.47 8.98 -11.20
C ARG A 59 -5.76 9.78 -11.14
N HIS A 60 -6.77 9.40 -11.92
CA HIS A 60 -8.09 10.03 -11.88
C HIS A 60 -8.74 9.93 -10.49
N PHE A 61 -8.63 8.78 -9.83
CA PHE A 61 -9.09 8.64 -8.44
C PHE A 61 -8.34 9.58 -7.49
N LEU A 62 -7.01 9.65 -7.58
CA LEU A 62 -6.18 10.50 -6.73
C LEU A 62 -6.45 12.00 -6.93
N GLU A 63 -6.77 12.43 -8.15
CA GLU A 63 -7.21 13.80 -8.43
C GLU A 63 -8.49 14.16 -7.66
N GLY A 64 -9.47 13.25 -7.63
CA GLY A 64 -10.67 13.41 -6.82
C GLY A 64 -10.38 13.36 -5.33
N TRP A 65 -9.57 12.39 -4.89
CA TRP A 65 -9.16 12.18 -3.49
C TRP A 65 -8.48 13.41 -2.89
N ARG A 66 -7.64 14.08 -3.66
CA ARG A 66 -6.94 15.31 -3.28
C ARG A 66 -7.90 16.48 -3.03
N ASN A 67 -9.03 16.53 -3.73
CA ASN A 67 -9.99 17.63 -3.63
C ASN A 67 -11.04 17.43 -2.53
N LEU A 68 -11.00 16.30 -1.81
CA LEU A 68 -11.90 16.05 -0.67
C LEU A 68 -11.49 16.90 0.53
N ASP A 69 -12.49 17.43 1.24
CA ASP A 69 -12.26 18.19 2.48
C ASP A 69 -11.79 17.24 3.61
N PRO A 70 -10.56 17.43 4.14
CA PRO A 70 -10.03 16.60 5.22
C PRO A 70 -10.86 16.62 6.50
N LEU A 71 -11.68 17.66 6.73
CA LEU A 71 -12.55 17.78 7.91
C LEU A 71 -13.76 16.83 7.83
N THR A 72 -14.27 16.59 6.62
CA THR A 72 -15.39 15.67 6.39
C THR A 72 -14.90 14.25 6.13
N SER A 73 -13.77 14.13 5.43
CA SER A 73 -13.16 12.87 5.01
C SER A 73 -11.77 12.74 5.63
N LEU A 74 -11.72 12.27 6.87
CA LEU A 74 -10.48 12.12 7.63
C LEU A 74 -9.46 11.27 6.85
N GLY A 75 -8.27 11.83 6.64
CA GLY A 75 -7.18 11.17 5.90
C GLY A 75 -7.20 11.40 4.38
N ALA A 76 -8.27 11.97 3.82
CA ALA A 76 -8.34 12.44 2.44
C ALA A 76 -7.72 13.84 2.26
N GLY A 77 -7.83 14.41 1.05
CA GLY A 77 -7.27 15.73 0.74
C GLY A 77 -5.75 15.73 0.57
N LYS A 78 -5.17 14.56 0.24
CA LYS A 78 -3.73 14.34 0.05
C LYS A 78 -3.44 13.88 -1.37
N ASP A 79 -2.21 14.05 -1.85
CA ASP A 79 -1.78 13.56 -3.18
C ASP A 79 -1.63 12.02 -3.25
N SER A 80 -1.78 11.32 -2.12
CA SER A 80 -1.64 9.87 -1.99
C SER A 80 -2.71 9.29 -1.07
N ILE A 81 -2.94 7.99 -1.19
CA ILE A 81 -3.84 7.19 -0.37
C ILE A 81 -3.03 6.06 0.28
N SER A 82 -3.33 5.73 1.53
CA SER A 82 -2.67 4.63 2.22
C SER A 82 -3.04 3.28 1.59
N ALA A 83 -2.14 2.29 1.70
CA ALA A 83 -2.43 0.94 1.22
C ALA A 83 -3.70 0.35 1.85
N GLN A 84 -3.93 0.61 3.14
CA GLN A 84 -5.11 0.16 3.87
C GLN A 84 -6.41 0.77 3.32
N ALA A 85 -6.40 2.08 3.04
CA ALA A 85 -7.56 2.76 2.49
C ALA A 85 -7.83 2.34 1.04
N ALA A 86 -6.78 2.14 0.22
CA ALA A 86 -6.91 1.62 -1.13
C ALA A 86 -7.49 0.19 -1.15
N LEU A 87 -7.03 -0.70 -0.25
CA LEU A 87 -7.58 -2.05 -0.09
C LEU A 87 -9.06 -2.01 0.35
N MET A 88 -9.43 -1.09 1.24
CA MET A 88 -10.83 -0.92 1.66
C MET A 88 -11.71 -0.42 0.52
N TYR A 89 -11.22 0.53 -0.27
CA TYR A 89 -11.91 1.00 -1.47
C TYR A 89 -12.20 -0.17 -2.42
N ASP A 90 -11.18 -0.97 -2.76
CA ASP A 90 -11.34 -2.13 -3.63
C ASP A 90 -12.28 -3.20 -3.02
N ALA A 91 -12.25 -3.40 -1.70
CA ALA A 91 -13.11 -4.35 -1.01
C ALA A 91 -14.61 -4.03 -1.19
N VAL A 92 -14.99 -2.75 -1.24
CA VAL A 92 -16.38 -2.35 -1.52
C VAL A 92 -16.79 -2.80 -2.92
N PHE A 93 -15.93 -2.60 -3.93
CA PHE A 93 -16.22 -3.04 -5.29
C PHE A 93 -16.26 -4.56 -5.41
N VAL A 94 -15.44 -5.29 -4.64
CA VAL A 94 -15.53 -6.75 -4.56
C VAL A 94 -16.89 -7.20 -4.04
N LEU A 95 -17.39 -6.57 -2.98
CA LEU A 95 -18.72 -6.87 -2.44
C LEU A 95 -19.82 -6.59 -3.46
N VAL A 96 -19.79 -5.40 -4.09
CA VAL A 96 -20.77 -4.99 -5.10
C VAL A 96 -20.78 -5.98 -6.27
N GLU A 97 -19.62 -6.33 -6.79
CA GLU A 97 -19.50 -7.26 -7.92
C GLU A 97 -19.98 -8.67 -7.56
N ALA A 98 -19.63 -9.16 -6.37
CA ALA A 98 -20.10 -10.46 -5.89
C ALA A 98 -21.62 -10.52 -5.79
N PHE A 99 -22.25 -9.49 -5.21
CA PHE A 99 -23.72 -9.43 -5.10
C PHE A 99 -24.39 -9.23 -6.46
N ASN A 100 -23.81 -8.42 -7.35
CA ASN A 100 -24.32 -8.28 -8.72
C ASN A 100 -24.30 -9.62 -9.46
N LYS A 101 -23.21 -10.38 -9.39
CA LYS A 101 -23.12 -11.72 -9.99
C LYS A 101 -24.11 -12.70 -9.35
N LEU A 102 -24.27 -12.67 -8.02
CA LEU A 102 -25.22 -13.51 -7.30
C LEU A 102 -26.67 -13.23 -7.71
N LEU A 103 -27.08 -11.96 -7.70
CA LEU A 103 -28.44 -11.52 -8.01
C LEU A 103 -28.77 -11.70 -9.49
N ARG A 104 -27.81 -11.50 -10.40
CA ARG A 104 -28.00 -11.84 -11.83
C ARG A 104 -28.24 -13.32 -12.04
N LYS A 105 -27.51 -14.19 -11.32
CA LYS A 105 -27.68 -15.65 -11.44
C LYS A 105 -28.95 -16.15 -10.77
N LYS A 106 -29.34 -15.56 -9.63
CA LYS A 106 -30.53 -15.93 -8.85
C LYS A 106 -31.20 -14.68 -8.26
N PRO A 107 -32.10 -14.01 -9.00
CA PRO A 107 -32.77 -12.79 -8.54
C PRO A 107 -33.58 -13.00 -7.26
N ASP A 108 -34.24 -14.16 -7.13
CA ASP A 108 -35.07 -14.49 -5.98
C ASP A 108 -34.29 -15.13 -4.81
N VAL A 109 -32.95 -15.11 -4.83
CA VAL A 109 -32.12 -15.83 -3.85
C VAL A 109 -32.43 -15.44 -2.40
N PHE A 110 -32.86 -14.20 -2.16
CA PHE A 110 -33.20 -13.71 -0.82
C PHE A 110 -34.70 -13.52 -0.58
N ARG A 111 -35.57 -13.92 -1.53
CA ARG A 111 -37.02 -13.67 -1.48
C ARG A 111 -37.69 -14.26 -0.24
N ASN A 112 -37.21 -15.42 0.24
CA ASN A 112 -37.72 -16.07 1.45
C ASN A 112 -37.01 -15.60 2.74
N SER A 113 -35.80 -15.03 2.63
CA SER A 113 -35.03 -14.50 3.75
C SER A 113 -35.56 -13.16 4.26
N PHE A 114 -36.11 -12.31 3.37
CA PHE A 114 -36.61 -10.97 3.71
C PHE A 114 -38.12 -10.89 3.93
N ARG A 115 -38.84 -12.02 3.89
CA ARG A 115 -40.24 -12.04 4.35
C ARG A 115 -40.20 -11.79 5.85
N ARG A 116 -40.61 -10.56 6.26
CA ARG A 116 -40.94 -10.25 7.66
C ARG A 116 -41.80 -11.40 8.19
N ALA A 117 -41.22 -12.20 9.06
CA ALA A 117 -41.97 -13.16 9.83
C ALA A 117 -43.11 -12.38 10.53
N PRO A 118 -44.37 -12.86 10.47
CA PRO A 118 -45.36 -12.41 11.43
C PRO A 118 -44.77 -12.65 12.83
N TYR A 119 -45.17 -11.83 13.80
CA TYR A 119 -44.68 -11.76 15.19
C TYR A 119 -44.50 -13.11 15.94
N ASN A 120 -45.05 -14.22 15.40
CA ASN A 120 -44.95 -15.59 15.92
C ASN A 120 -44.19 -16.58 15.01
N SER A 121 -43.48 -16.12 13.98
CA SER A 121 -42.75 -16.98 13.05
C SER A 121 -41.26 -17.01 13.39
N THR A 122 -40.76 -18.21 13.65
CA THR A 122 -39.36 -18.57 13.89
C THR A 122 -38.53 -18.39 12.61
N THR A 123 -38.48 -17.19 12.03
CA THR A 123 -37.30 -16.83 11.23
C THR A 123 -36.15 -16.84 12.21
N LYS A 124 -35.36 -17.92 12.22
CA LYS A 124 -34.20 -18.09 13.07
C LYS A 124 -33.33 -16.85 12.93
N ALA A 125 -33.42 -15.93 13.88
CA ALA A 125 -32.45 -14.86 13.99
C ALA A 125 -31.07 -15.52 14.04
N LEU A 126 -30.10 -14.94 13.33
CA LEU A 126 -28.74 -15.44 13.37
C LEU A 126 -28.24 -15.27 14.81
N ASP A 127 -28.25 -16.36 15.57
CA ASP A 127 -27.78 -16.40 16.95
C ASP A 127 -26.37 -16.99 16.97
N CYS A 128 -25.43 -16.21 17.48
CA CYS A 128 -24.04 -16.61 17.65
C CYS A 128 -23.79 -17.28 19.01
N ASN A 129 -24.81 -17.39 19.87
CA ASN A 129 -24.68 -17.98 21.19
C ASN A 129 -24.49 -19.51 21.13
N VAL A 130 -23.26 -19.94 21.37
CA VAL A 130 -22.84 -21.35 21.33
C VAL A 130 -23.22 -22.12 22.62
N SER A 131 -23.70 -21.43 23.66
CA SER A 131 -24.06 -22.07 24.93
C SER A 131 -25.22 -23.07 24.80
N GLY A 132 -26.05 -22.93 23.77
CA GLY A 132 -27.16 -23.85 23.46
C GLY A 132 -26.82 -24.99 22.50
N GLY A 133 -25.57 -25.15 22.07
CA GLY A 133 -25.12 -26.17 21.12
C GLY A 133 -24.45 -25.60 19.87
N TRP A 134 -24.42 -26.39 18.78
CA TRP A 134 -23.75 -26.00 17.54
C TRP A 134 -24.51 -24.89 16.79
N VAL A 135 -23.79 -23.84 16.39
CA VAL A 135 -24.35 -22.74 15.59
C VAL A 135 -24.78 -23.26 14.23
N THR A 136 -26.05 -23.04 13.86
CA THR A 136 -26.55 -23.42 12.53
C THR A 136 -26.08 -22.40 11.48
N PRO A 137 -25.23 -22.77 10.50
CA PRO A 137 -24.77 -21.84 9.48
C PRO A 137 -25.92 -21.32 8.62
N TRP A 138 -25.84 -20.06 8.20
CA TRP A 138 -26.84 -19.49 7.30
C TRP A 138 -26.78 -20.13 5.91
N GLU A 139 -27.94 -20.53 5.37
CA GLU A 139 -28.07 -21.26 4.10
C GLU A 139 -27.54 -20.52 2.85
N HIS A 140 -27.32 -19.21 2.97
CA HIS A 140 -26.79 -18.36 1.91
C HIS A 140 -25.30 -18.02 2.09
N GLY A 141 -24.72 -18.25 3.27
CA GLY A 141 -23.33 -17.86 3.59
C GLY A 141 -22.30 -18.48 2.65
N ASP A 142 -22.39 -19.79 2.43
CA ASP A 142 -21.46 -20.49 1.53
C ASP A 142 -21.63 -20.06 0.05
N LYS A 143 -22.86 -19.75 -0.38
CA LYS A 143 -23.11 -19.22 -1.72
C LYS A 143 -22.44 -17.85 -1.88
N ILE A 144 -22.62 -16.94 -0.92
CA ILE A 144 -22.00 -15.60 -0.94
C ILE A 144 -20.48 -15.71 -0.96
N SER A 145 -19.90 -16.56 -0.09
CA SER A 145 -18.45 -16.78 -0.04
C SER A 145 -17.89 -17.28 -1.38
N ARG A 146 -18.60 -18.19 -2.06
CA ARG A 146 -18.22 -18.67 -3.40
C ARG A 146 -18.29 -17.59 -4.47
N PHE A 147 -19.23 -16.65 -4.39
CA PHE A 147 -19.28 -15.51 -5.33
C PHE A 147 -18.18 -14.49 -5.06
N LEU A 148 -17.84 -14.23 -3.79
CA LEU A 148 -16.72 -13.36 -3.41
C LEU A 148 -15.39 -13.89 -3.95
N ARG A 149 -15.12 -15.19 -3.83
CA ARG A 149 -13.89 -15.82 -4.36
C ARG A 149 -13.79 -15.78 -5.88
N LYS A 150 -14.92 -15.65 -6.60
CA LYS A 150 -15.00 -15.56 -8.07
C LYS A 150 -15.03 -14.13 -8.61
N VAL A 151 -14.79 -13.14 -7.75
CA VAL A 151 -14.63 -11.77 -8.20
C VAL A 151 -13.26 -11.63 -8.85
N GLU A 152 -13.27 -11.04 -10.05
CA GLU A 152 -12.09 -10.60 -10.76
C GLU A 152 -12.39 -9.17 -11.20
N LEU A 153 -11.57 -8.21 -10.78
CA LEU A 153 -11.70 -6.80 -11.15
C LEU A 153 -10.34 -6.10 -11.11
N GLU A 154 -10.23 -4.96 -11.79
CA GLU A 154 -9.09 -4.05 -11.65
C GLU A 154 -9.46 -2.88 -10.73
N GLY A 155 -8.78 -2.79 -9.59
CA GLY A 155 -8.98 -1.76 -8.57
C GLY A 155 -7.81 -0.78 -8.47
N LEU A 156 -7.76 -0.02 -7.38
CA LEU A 156 -6.64 0.88 -7.05
C LEU A 156 -5.36 0.10 -6.73
N THR A 157 -5.52 -1.08 -6.14
CA THR A 157 -4.41 -1.97 -5.77
C THR A 157 -4.02 -2.93 -6.89
N GLY A 158 -4.39 -2.63 -8.14
CA GLY A 158 -4.14 -3.48 -9.29
C GLY A 158 -5.22 -4.55 -9.48
N GLU A 159 -4.83 -5.71 -10.01
CA GLU A 159 -5.76 -6.80 -10.25
C GLU A 159 -6.16 -7.48 -8.94
N VAL A 160 -7.47 -7.67 -8.74
CA VAL A 160 -8.05 -8.28 -7.55
C VAL A 160 -8.66 -9.61 -7.95
N ARG A 161 -7.98 -10.69 -7.58
CA ARG A 161 -8.41 -12.08 -7.75
C ARG A 161 -8.12 -12.88 -6.49
N PHE A 162 -8.89 -13.94 -6.25
CA PHE A 162 -8.78 -14.77 -5.06
C PHE A 162 -8.60 -16.24 -5.40
N SER A 163 -7.85 -16.95 -4.54
CA SER A 163 -7.76 -18.41 -4.54
C SER A 163 -9.06 -19.03 -4.01
N GLU A 164 -9.17 -20.36 -4.13
CA GLU A 164 -10.26 -21.12 -3.53
C GLU A 164 -10.31 -20.97 -2.00
N GLU A 165 -9.21 -20.63 -1.33
CA GLU A 165 -9.15 -20.33 0.10
C GLU A 165 -9.45 -18.86 0.44
N GLY A 166 -9.66 -18.02 -0.58
CA GLY A 166 -9.91 -16.58 -0.41
C GLY A 166 -8.65 -15.74 -0.23
N ARG A 167 -7.46 -16.28 -0.56
CA ARG A 167 -6.21 -15.50 -0.56
C ARG A 167 -6.09 -14.72 -1.86
N ARG A 168 -5.60 -13.48 -1.80
CA ARG A 168 -5.34 -12.73 -3.04
C ARG A 168 -4.26 -13.42 -3.86
N GLN A 169 -4.47 -13.50 -5.18
CA GLN A 169 -3.55 -14.10 -6.14
C GLN A 169 -3.30 -13.16 -7.32
N ASN A 170 -2.18 -13.37 -8.00
CA ASN A 170 -1.74 -12.60 -9.15
C ASN A 170 -1.72 -11.10 -8.87
N TYR A 171 -1.05 -10.73 -7.77
CA TYR A 171 -0.92 -9.35 -7.35
C TYR A 171 0.51 -8.86 -7.53
N THR A 172 0.65 -7.59 -7.89
CA THR A 172 1.96 -6.96 -8.10
C THR A 172 2.20 -5.94 -7.00
N LEU A 173 3.37 -6.02 -6.38
CA LEU A 173 3.92 -5.02 -5.48
C LEU A 173 5.06 -4.31 -6.19
N HIS A 174 5.20 -3.02 -5.97
CA HIS A 174 6.42 -2.31 -6.36
C HIS A 174 7.38 -2.29 -5.18
N VAL A 175 8.63 -2.63 -5.46
CA VAL A 175 9.73 -2.38 -4.54
C VAL A 175 10.26 -0.98 -4.82
N VAL A 176 10.23 -0.15 -3.79
CA VAL A 176 10.64 1.25 -3.88
C VAL A 176 11.77 1.55 -2.91
N GLU A 177 12.68 2.39 -3.36
CA GLU A 177 13.74 2.96 -2.55
C GLU A 177 13.45 4.43 -2.30
N MET A 178 13.61 4.86 -1.05
CA MET A 178 13.51 6.27 -0.69
C MET A 178 14.83 6.96 -0.96
N THR A 179 14.79 8.02 -1.76
CA THR A 179 15.96 8.84 -2.08
C THR A 179 16.26 9.87 -1.00
N VAL A 180 17.43 10.51 -1.11
CA VAL A 180 17.87 11.67 -0.31
C VAL A 180 16.79 12.75 -0.13
N ASN A 181 15.92 12.94 -1.13
CA ASN A 181 14.89 13.97 -1.13
C ASN A 181 13.53 13.46 -0.66
N SER A 182 13.48 12.31 0.03
CA SER A 182 12.25 11.61 0.42
C SER A 182 11.34 11.22 -0.77
N ALA A 183 11.89 11.18 -1.99
CA ALA A 183 11.16 10.72 -3.16
C ALA A 183 11.28 9.20 -3.29
N MET A 184 10.16 8.52 -3.51
CA MET A 184 10.10 7.07 -3.70
C MET A 184 10.39 6.72 -5.15
N VAL A 185 11.47 5.98 -5.39
CA VAL A 185 11.88 5.51 -6.72
C VAL A 185 11.62 4.02 -6.82
N LYS A 186 10.90 3.59 -7.86
CA LYS A 186 10.69 2.17 -8.15
C LYS A 186 11.99 1.54 -8.64
N VAL A 187 12.42 0.48 -7.95
CA VAL A 187 13.65 -0.26 -8.25
C VAL A 187 13.36 -1.69 -8.71
N ALA A 188 12.22 -2.25 -8.34
CA ALA A 188 11.77 -3.56 -8.83
C ALA A 188 10.25 -3.71 -8.77
N GLU A 189 9.75 -4.77 -9.38
CA GLU A 189 8.42 -5.32 -9.15
C GLU A 189 8.55 -6.67 -8.44
N TRP A 190 7.53 -7.02 -7.67
CA TRP A 190 7.40 -8.33 -7.07
C TRP A 190 5.98 -8.84 -7.36
N SER A 191 5.83 -10.07 -7.84
CA SER A 191 4.54 -10.75 -7.88
C SER A 191 4.62 -12.13 -7.27
N ASP A 192 3.47 -12.66 -6.86
CA ASP A 192 3.37 -14.03 -6.34
C ASP A 192 3.67 -15.11 -7.40
N GLU A 193 3.53 -14.79 -8.69
CA GLU A 193 3.83 -15.71 -9.80
C GLU A 193 5.30 -15.63 -10.28
N SER A 194 5.86 -14.42 -10.36
CA SER A 194 7.16 -14.17 -10.99
C SER A 194 8.29 -13.88 -10.00
N GLY A 195 7.97 -13.70 -8.73
CA GLY A 195 8.93 -13.30 -7.71
C GLY A 195 9.44 -11.88 -7.95
N PHE A 196 10.70 -11.63 -7.60
CA PHE A 196 11.33 -10.31 -7.72
C PHE A 196 11.91 -10.08 -9.12
N THR A 197 11.50 -8.99 -9.77
CA THR A 197 11.98 -8.57 -11.08
C THR A 197 12.53 -7.14 -11.01
N SER A 198 13.84 -6.99 -11.19
CA SER A 198 14.50 -5.69 -11.15
C SER A 198 14.06 -4.83 -12.34
N VAL A 199 13.85 -3.54 -12.10
CA VAL A 199 13.57 -2.56 -13.17
C VAL A 199 14.68 -1.51 -13.22
N SER A 200 14.83 -0.85 -14.38
CA SER A 200 15.76 0.27 -14.51
C SER A 200 15.24 1.47 -13.71
N ALA A 201 15.78 1.64 -12.51
CA ALA A 201 15.39 2.68 -11.57
C ALA A 201 15.72 4.07 -12.14
N LYS A 202 14.69 4.92 -12.24
CA LYS A 202 14.81 6.30 -12.73
C LYS A 202 14.99 7.24 -11.55
N TYR A 203 16.21 7.30 -11.01
CA TYR A 203 16.54 8.27 -9.98
C TYR A 203 16.49 9.69 -10.54
N THR A 204 15.60 10.52 -10.00
CA THR A 204 15.68 11.97 -10.24
C THR A 204 16.90 12.48 -9.50
N ARG A 205 17.98 12.75 -10.25
CA ARG A 205 19.12 13.47 -9.67
C ARG A 205 18.59 14.79 -9.13
N PRO A 206 18.90 15.17 -7.87
CA PRO A 206 18.68 16.53 -7.41
C PRO A 206 19.23 17.45 -8.50
N LYS A 207 18.50 18.50 -8.88
CA LYS A 207 19.07 19.53 -9.75
C LYS A 207 20.38 19.92 -9.07
N SER A 208 21.51 19.55 -9.66
CA SER A 208 22.77 20.05 -9.20
C SER A 208 22.63 21.55 -9.39
N THR A 209 22.51 22.28 -8.30
CA THR A 209 22.96 23.65 -8.28
C THR A 209 24.46 23.57 -8.59
N LEU A 210 24.79 23.43 -9.88
CA LEU A 210 26.13 23.60 -10.45
C LEU A 210 26.54 25.07 -10.37
N HIS A 211 26.08 25.77 -9.34
CA HIS A 211 26.79 26.90 -8.81
C HIS A 211 27.76 26.32 -7.79
N ILE A 212 28.98 26.04 -8.25
CA ILE A 212 30.13 26.09 -7.35
C ILE A 212 30.03 27.47 -6.68
N GLU A 213 29.72 27.47 -5.40
CA GLU A 213 29.58 28.71 -4.64
C GLU A 213 30.95 29.38 -4.64
N ARG A 214 31.08 30.47 -5.40
CA ARG A 214 32.30 31.29 -5.37
C ARG A 214 32.50 31.74 -3.92
N ASN A 215 33.71 31.55 -3.40
CA ASN A 215 34.10 31.83 -1.99
C ASN A 215 33.61 30.81 -0.94
N LYS A 216 33.37 29.56 -1.34
CA LYS A 216 33.20 28.45 -0.39
C LYS A 216 34.46 27.60 -0.30
N THR A 217 34.94 27.37 0.91
CA THR A 217 36.02 26.41 1.16
C THR A 217 35.41 25.00 1.16
N TYR A 218 35.88 24.15 0.25
CA TYR A 218 35.48 22.75 0.18
C TYR A 218 36.48 21.89 0.95
N ILE A 219 35.97 21.03 1.83
CA ILE A 219 36.79 20.02 2.51
C ILE A 219 36.94 18.83 1.56
N VAL A 220 38.17 18.57 1.12
CA VAL A 220 38.51 17.42 0.27
C VAL A 220 39.24 16.41 1.14
N THR A 221 38.71 15.19 1.23
CA THR A 221 39.37 14.07 1.91
C THR A 221 40.11 13.24 0.87
N THR A 222 41.37 12.91 1.15
CA THR A 222 42.21 12.09 0.29
C THR A 222 43.16 11.24 1.14
N ILE A 223 43.83 10.28 0.52
CA ILE A 223 44.93 9.50 1.10
C ILE A 223 46.22 9.81 0.34
N VAL A 224 47.36 9.76 1.03
CA VAL A 224 48.68 9.93 0.39
C VAL A 224 49.02 8.61 -0.31
N GLU A 225 49.07 8.65 -1.64
CA GLU A 225 49.34 7.48 -2.48
C GLU A 225 50.05 7.92 -3.76
N GLU A 226 51.26 7.41 -4.01
CA GLU A 226 52.00 7.67 -5.24
C GLU A 226 51.37 6.94 -6.43
N PRO A 227 51.20 7.58 -7.61
CA PRO A 227 51.64 8.94 -7.99
C PRO A 227 50.55 10.04 -7.82
N TYR A 228 49.46 9.75 -7.10
CA TYR A 228 48.26 10.60 -7.05
C TYR A 228 48.37 11.76 -6.05
N ILE A 229 48.87 11.49 -4.84
CA ILE A 229 49.06 12.48 -3.77
C ILE A 229 50.42 12.21 -3.12
N MET A 230 51.32 13.17 -3.21
CA MET A 230 52.70 13.07 -2.74
C MET A 230 53.02 14.21 -1.79
N LEU A 231 53.73 13.91 -0.70
CA LEU A 231 54.33 14.93 0.16
C LEU A 231 55.55 15.51 -0.56
N ARG A 232 55.71 16.84 -0.48
CA ARG A 232 56.79 17.58 -1.12
C ARG A 232 57.85 17.95 -0.11
#